data_AF-A0A1U7LL21-F1
#
_entry.id   AF-A0A1U7LL21-F1
#
_cell.length_a   1.000
_cell.length_b   1.000
_cell.length_c   1.000
_cell.angle_alpha   90.00
_cell.angle_beta   90.00
_cell.angle_gamma   90.00
#
_symmetry.space_group_name_H-M   'P 1'
#
loop_
_entity.id
_entity.type
_entity.pdbx_description
1 polymer ?
#
loop_
_entity_poly.entity_id
_entity_poly.type
_entity_poly.pdbx_seq_one_letter_code
_entity_poly.pdbx_strand_id
1 'polypeptide(L)'
;MSIYPSPTGIMVGIDLAYNLYSVYGHWFPGMKILMQQAMAKIMKNNPALFVLRERIRKGLQLYSSEPAEPYLNSQNYSELFSNQIIWFVDDTNVYRVTIHKTFEGNLTTKPINGAIFIFNPRTGQLFLKIIHTSVWAGQKRLGQLAKWKTAEEVAALIRSLPVEEQPKQVVVTRKGMLDPLEVHLLDFPNITIKGSELQLPFQAALKIEKFGDMILKATEPQMHIVLHGFLSSHSDPPGTPRQHG
;
A
#
# COMPACT_ATOMS: atom_id res chain seq x y z
N MET A 1 31.91 4.82 -22.34
CA MET A 1 32.46 3.48 -22.65
C MET A 1 31.87 2.52 -21.66
N SER A 2 31.27 1.40 -22.10
CA SER A 2 30.68 0.40 -21.19
C SER A 2 31.73 -0.63 -20.80
N ILE A 3 31.81 -0.95 -19.51
CA ILE A 3 32.78 -1.90 -18.95
C ILE A 3 32.00 -3.12 -18.47
N TYR A 4 32.36 -4.30 -18.96
CA TYR A 4 31.80 -5.57 -18.54
C TYR A 4 32.86 -6.40 -17.81
N PRO A 5 32.49 -7.21 -16.78
CA PRO A 5 33.46 -8.04 -16.05
C PRO A 5 34.15 -9.11 -16.91
N SER A 6 33.53 -9.54 -18.00
CA SER A 6 34.06 -10.56 -18.89
C SER A 6 33.60 -10.31 -20.34
N PRO A 7 34.31 -10.83 -21.35
CA PRO A 7 33.87 -10.74 -22.75
C PRO A 7 32.68 -11.64 -23.08
N THR A 8 32.32 -12.58 -22.19
CA THR A 8 31.20 -13.50 -22.37
C THR A 8 29.99 -13.04 -21.56
N GLY A 9 28.87 -12.82 -22.24
CA GLY A 9 27.62 -12.43 -21.61
C GLY A 9 26.46 -12.48 -22.59
N ILE A 10 25.28 -12.15 -22.09
CA ILE A 10 24.04 -12.04 -22.87
C ILE A 10 23.45 -10.64 -22.70
N MET A 11 22.84 -10.14 -23.77
CA MET A 11 22.10 -8.90 -23.81
C MET A 11 20.63 -9.21 -24.09
N VAL A 12 19.74 -8.75 -23.20
CA VAL A 12 18.29 -8.89 -23.34
C VAL A 12 17.73 -7.55 -23.80
N GLY A 13 17.17 -7.51 -25.01
CA GLY A 13 16.41 -6.37 -25.52
C GLY A 13 14.92 -6.57 -25.29
N ILE A 14 14.24 -5.56 -24.76
CA ILE A 14 12.79 -5.54 -24.56
C ILE A 14 12.25 -4.27 -25.22
N ASP A 15 11.37 -4.45 -26.21
CA ASP A 15 10.59 -3.37 -26.80
C ASP A 15 9.31 -3.18 -26.00
N LEU A 16 9.23 -2.07 -25.27
CA LEU A 16 8.11 -1.76 -24.38
C LEU A 16 6.84 -1.34 -25.16
N ALA A 17 6.97 -0.82 -26.37
CA ALA A 17 5.84 -0.37 -27.18
C ALA A 17 5.15 -1.55 -27.89
N TYR A 18 5.95 -2.46 -28.44
CA TYR A 18 5.46 -3.63 -29.18
C TYR A 18 5.38 -4.91 -28.35
N ASN A 19 5.81 -4.86 -27.08
CA ASN A 19 5.83 -6.00 -26.17
C ASN A 19 6.63 -7.20 -26.71
N LEU A 20 7.72 -6.91 -27.43
CA LEU A 20 8.63 -7.90 -28.02
C LEU A 20 9.91 -7.99 -27.20
N TYR A 21 10.59 -9.14 -27.25
CA TYR A 21 11.91 -9.29 -26.66
C TYR A 21 12.81 -10.17 -27.52
N SER A 22 14.12 -9.96 -27.41
CA SER A 22 15.13 -10.80 -28.03
C SER A 22 16.38 -10.86 -27.14
N VAL A 23 17.15 -11.94 -27.25
CA VAL A 23 18.37 -12.14 -26.46
C VAL A 23 19.51 -12.53 -27.37
N TYR A 24 20.63 -11.80 -27.28
CA TYR A 24 21.83 -12.02 -28.09
C TYR A 24 23.07 -12.13 -27.19
N GLY A 25 23.98 -13.04 -27.53
CA GLY A 25 25.24 -13.20 -26.79
C GLY A 25 25.72 -14.65 -26.72
N HIS A 26 26.60 -14.92 -25.76
CA HIS A 26 27.22 -16.22 -25.55
C HIS A 26 26.31 -17.14 -24.70
N TRP A 27 26.04 -18.34 -25.20
CA TRP A 27 25.19 -19.34 -24.54
C TRP A 27 26.03 -20.54 -24.12
N PHE A 28 25.99 -20.89 -22.84
CA PHE A 28 26.47 -22.19 -22.37
C PHE A 28 25.33 -23.23 -22.43
N PRO A 29 25.65 -24.55 -22.41
CA PRO A 29 24.65 -25.60 -22.51
C PRO A 29 23.51 -25.45 -21.50
N GLY A 30 22.26 -25.54 -21.98
CA GLY A 30 21.04 -25.39 -21.17
C GLY A 30 20.54 -23.95 -20.96
N MET A 31 21.41 -22.94 -21.05
CA MET A 31 21.05 -21.54 -20.78
C MET A 31 19.99 -20.99 -21.75
N LYS A 32 20.07 -21.37 -23.03
CA LYS A 32 19.14 -20.88 -24.05
C LYS A 32 17.70 -21.33 -23.79
N ILE A 33 17.51 -22.58 -23.37
CA ILE A 33 16.18 -23.13 -23.05
C ILE A 33 15.63 -22.45 -21.79
N LEU A 34 16.46 -22.31 -20.75
CA LEU A 34 16.08 -21.60 -19.53
C LEU A 34 15.63 -20.17 -19.83
N MET A 35 16.40 -19.43 -20.62
CA MET A 35 16.11 -18.03 -20.95
C MET A 35 14.82 -17.88 -21.76
N GLN A 36 14.56 -18.78 -22.71
CA GLN A 36 13.30 -18.78 -23.48
C GLN A 36 12.08 -18.92 -22.56
N GLN A 37 12.11 -19.88 -21.63
CA GLN A 37 11.02 -20.11 -20.68
C GLN A 37 10.89 -18.96 -19.68
N ALA A 38 12.01 -18.46 -19.15
CA ALA A 38 12.04 -17.37 -18.19
C ALA A 38 11.46 -16.08 -18.78
N MET A 39 11.91 -15.68 -19.98
CA MET A 39 11.44 -14.45 -20.61
C MET A 39 9.97 -14.53 -21.00
N ALA A 40 9.48 -15.68 -21.50
CA ALA A 40 8.06 -15.85 -21.77
C ALA A 40 7.19 -15.64 -20.51
N LYS A 41 7.68 -16.15 -19.35
CA LYS A 41 7.02 -15.96 -18.06
C LYS A 41 7.11 -14.52 -17.55
N ILE A 42 8.28 -13.88 -17.66
CA ILE A 42 8.50 -12.48 -17.24
C ILE A 42 7.61 -11.54 -18.06
N MET A 43 7.60 -11.67 -19.39
CA MET A 43 6.79 -10.82 -20.25
C MET A 43 5.30 -10.92 -19.91
N LYS A 44 4.81 -12.09 -19.53
CA LYS A 44 3.40 -12.26 -19.16
C LYS A 44 3.08 -11.75 -17.75
N ASN A 45 3.91 -12.10 -16.76
CA ASN A 45 3.54 -12.01 -15.35
C ASN A 45 4.28 -10.91 -14.56
N ASN A 46 5.12 -10.09 -15.20
CA ASN A 46 5.83 -9.02 -14.51
C ASN A 46 4.86 -7.88 -14.13
N PRO A 47 4.75 -7.52 -12.83
CA PRO A 47 3.84 -6.46 -12.38
C PRO A 47 4.13 -5.08 -12.97
N ALA A 48 5.40 -4.73 -13.21
CA ALA A 48 5.77 -3.43 -13.78
C ALA A 48 5.35 -3.33 -15.25
N LEU A 49 5.51 -4.42 -16.02
CA LEU A 49 5.01 -4.49 -17.40
C LEU A 49 3.48 -4.45 -17.45
N PHE A 50 2.80 -5.06 -16.47
CA PHE A 50 1.35 -4.95 -16.33
C PHE A 50 0.91 -3.51 -16.08
N VAL A 51 1.51 -2.80 -15.11
CA VAL A 51 1.22 -1.39 -14.82
C VAL A 51 1.47 -0.50 -16.04
N LEU A 52 2.54 -0.76 -16.81
CA LEU A 52 2.81 -0.04 -18.05
C LEU A 52 1.67 -0.23 -19.07
N ARG A 53 1.25 -1.48 -19.31
CA ARG A 53 0.16 -1.80 -20.24
C ARG A 53 -1.16 -1.16 -19.82
N GLU A 54 -1.49 -1.23 -18.52
CA GLU A 54 -2.69 -0.60 -17.99
C GLU A 54 -2.68 0.93 -18.14
N ARG A 55 -1.53 1.57 -17.93
CA ARG A 55 -1.39 3.02 -18.17
C ARG A 55 -1.57 3.38 -19.64
N ILE A 56 -1.00 2.60 -20.56
CA ILE A 56 -1.20 2.78 -22.01
C ILE A 56 -2.68 2.59 -22.36
N ARG A 57 -3.32 1.51 -21.87
CA ARG A 57 -4.73 1.19 -22.07
C ARG A 57 -5.65 2.31 -21.56
N LYS A 58 -5.44 2.79 -20.33
CA LYS A 58 -6.16 3.94 -19.74
C LYS A 58 -5.93 5.23 -20.54
N GLY A 59 -4.69 5.50 -20.97
CA GLY A 59 -4.36 6.67 -21.78
C GLY A 59 -5.03 6.67 -23.16
N LEU A 60 -5.18 5.49 -23.76
CA LEU A 60 -5.89 5.27 -25.03
C LEU A 60 -7.41 5.07 -24.86
N GLN A 61 -7.92 5.07 -23.62
CA GLN A 61 -9.34 4.84 -23.29
C GLN A 61 -9.90 3.51 -23.82
N LEU A 62 -9.06 2.47 -23.89
CA LEU A 62 -9.45 1.13 -24.33
C LEU A 62 -9.93 0.33 -23.11
N TYR A 63 -11.24 0.13 -22.96
CA TYR A 63 -11.77 -0.65 -21.85
C TYR A 63 -12.04 -2.09 -22.31
N SER A 64 -11.35 -3.06 -21.72
CA SER A 64 -11.67 -4.48 -21.84
C SER A 64 -12.29 -4.98 -20.54
N SER A 65 -13.37 -5.76 -20.64
CA SER A 65 -14.00 -6.46 -19.52
C SER A 65 -13.19 -7.69 -19.10
N GLU A 66 -11.90 -7.52 -18.81
CA GLU A 66 -11.12 -8.59 -18.18
C GLU A 66 -11.65 -8.80 -16.75
N PRO A 67 -11.73 -10.04 -16.26
CA PRO A 67 -12.16 -10.30 -14.89
C PRO A 67 -11.12 -9.72 -13.93
N ALA A 68 -11.43 -8.56 -13.36
CA ALA A 68 -10.66 -7.99 -12.26
C ALA A 68 -10.75 -8.91 -11.05
N GLU A 69 -9.72 -8.92 -10.21
CA GLU A 69 -9.83 -9.58 -8.91
C GLU A 69 -11.05 -9.02 -8.16
N PRO A 70 -11.93 -9.89 -7.62
CA PRO A 70 -13.16 -9.45 -6.99
C PRO A 70 -12.83 -8.61 -5.76
N TYR A 71 -13.45 -7.44 -5.66
CA TYR A 71 -13.32 -6.60 -4.48
C TYR A 71 -13.83 -7.30 -3.23
N LEU A 72 -13.36 -6.83 -2.07
CA LEU A 72 -13.89 -7.28 -0.80
C LEU A 72 -15.34 -6.80 -0.67
N ASN A 73 -16.25 -7.73 -0.45
CA ASN A 73 -17.68 -7.52 -0.32
C ASN A 73 -18.26 -8.47 0.75
N SER A 74 -19.57 -8.44 0.96
CA SER A 74 -20.22 -9.25 1.99
C SER A 74 -20.15 -10.76 1.73
N GLN A 75 -19.95 -11.19 0.48
CA GLN A 75 -19.90 -12.61 0.11
C GLN A 75 -18.53 -13.22 0.42
N ASN A 76 -17.44 -12.45 0.28
CA ASN A 76 -16.08 -12.92 0.55
C ASN A 76 -15.47 -12.34 1.85
N TYR A 77 -16.29 -11.71 2.70
CA TYR A 77 -15.85 -11.12 3.97
C TYR A 77 -15.14 -12.11 4.89
N SER A 78 -15.51 -13.39 4.85
CA SER A 78 -14.88 -14.46 5.65
C SER A 78 -13.41 -14.70 5.31
N GLU A 79 -12.95 -14.32 4.10
CA GLU A 79 -11.55 -14.48 3.69
C GLU A 79 -10.59 -13.65 4.56
N LEU A 80 -11.09 -12.57 5.16
CA LEU A 80 -10.30 -11.68 6.04
C LEU A 80 -9.72 -12.40 7.27
N PHE A 81 -10.34 -13.50 7.69
CA PHE A 81 -9.94 -14.26 8.88
C PHE A 81 -9.20 -15.55 8.53
N SER A 82 -8.72 -15.67 7.29
CA SER A 82 -7.85 -16.78 6.89
C SER A 82 -6.49 -16.74 7.59
N ASN A 83 -5.67 -17.78 7.39
CA ASN A 83 -4.32 -17.83 7.92
C ASN A 83 -3.35 -16.84 7.25
N GLN A 84 -3.79 -16.11 6.23
CA GLN A 84 -2.97 -15.09 5.57
C GLN A 84 -2.93 -13.80 6.40
N ILE A 85 -1.79 -13.10 6.35
CA ILE A 85 -1.68 -11.76 6.93
C ILE A 85 -2.31 -10.78 5.93
N ILE A 86 -3.41 -10.16 6.35
CA ILE A 86 -4.17 -9.21 5.55
C ILE A 86 -4.09 -7.86 6.25
N TRP A 87 -3.81 -6.79 5.50
CA TRP A 87 -3.84 -5.43 6.04
C TRP A 87 -4.92 -4.60 5.36
N PHE A 88 -5.70 -3.88 6.15
CA PHE A 88 -6.47 -2.75 5.68
C PHE A 88 -5.63 -1.49 5.66
N VAL A 89 -5.71 -0.71 4.59
CA VAL A 89 -5.11 0.62 4.50
C VAL A 89 -6.22 1.64 4.27
N ASP A 90 -6.35 2.59 5.20
CA ASP A 90 -7.24 3.74 5.06
C ASP A 90 -6.44 5.04 5.03
N ASP A 91 -6.57 5.78 3.92
CA ASP A 91 -5.90 7.04 3.67
C ASP A 91 -6.83 8.25 3.92
N THR A 92 -8.02 8.02 4.50
CA THR A 92 -9.07 9.05 4.70
C THR A 92 -8.58 10.26 5.48
N ASN A 93 -7.78 10.03 6.52
CA ASN A 93 -7.32 11.07 7.45
C ASN A 93 -5.86 11.49 7.24
N VAL A 94 -5.28 11.21 6.08
CA VAL A 94 -3.87 11.52 5.78
C VAL A 94 -3.68 13.01 5.48
N TYR A 95 -4.48 13.59 4.59
CA TYR A 95 -4.44 15.01 4.30
C TYR A 95 -5.71 15.67 4.82
N ARG A 96 -5.56 16.38 5.94
CA ARG A 96 -6.63 17.07 6.65
C ARG A 96 -6.36 18.57 6.64
N VAL A 97 -7.43 19.35 6.52
CA VAL A 97 -7.35 20.81 6.50
C VAL A 97 -8.34 21.42 7.48
N THR A 98 -7.95 22.53 8.09
CA THR A 98 -8.86 23.44 8.79
C THR A 98 -9.12 24.65 7.91
N ILE A 99 -10.40 25.03 7.81
CA ILE A 99 -10.81 26.20 7.03
C ILE A 99 -10.77 27.40 7.98
N HIS A 100 -10.07 28.45 7.58
CA HIS A 100 -10.05 29.73 8.29
C HIS A 100 -10.49 30.84 7.33
N LYS A 101 -11.19 31.83 7.88
CA LYS A 101 -11.61 33.01 7.10
C LYS A 101 -10.54 34.08 7.26
N THR A 102 -10.02 34.60 6.14
CA THR A 102 -9.10 35.73 6.15
C THR A 102 -9.83 37.02 6.50
N PHE A 103 -9.07 38.05 6.86
CA PHE A 103 -9.63 39.38 7.14
C PHE A 103 -10.41 39.96 5.94
N GLU A 104 -9.95 39.67 4.72
CA GLU A 104 -10.59 40.06 3.45
C GLU A 104 -11.87 39.26 3.13
N GLY A 105 -12.25 38.31 3.98
CA GLY A 105 -13.43 37.48 3.82
C GLY A 105 -13.24 36.21 2.99
N ASN A 106 -12.05 35.98 2.44
CA ASN A 106 -11.72 34.76 1.68
C ASN A 106 -11.60 33.55 2.62
N LEU A 107 -12.01 32.37 2.16
CA LEU A 107 -11.81 31.11 2.87
C LEU A 107 -10.49 30.49 2.46
N THR A 108 -9.57 30.32 3.40
CA THR A 108 -8.28 29.68 3.20
C THR A 108 -8.20 28.39 4.00
N THR A 109 -7.45 27.41 3.49
CA THR A 109 -7.25 26.11 4.15
C THR A 109 -5.84 26.03 4.72
N LYS A 110 -5.73 25.54 5.96
CA LYS A 110 -4.44 25.24 6.61
C LYS A 110 -4.35 23.73 6.84
N PRO A 111 -3.28 23.07 6.40
CA PRO A 111 -3.11 21.65 6.69
C PRO A 111 -2.90 21.44 8.19
N ILE A 112 -3.43 20.35 8.71
CA ILE A 112 -3.15 19.84 10.06
C ILE A 112 -2.52 18.45 9.96
N ASN A 113 -2.00 17.95 11.07
CA ASN A 113 -1.46 16.60 11.12
C ASN A 113 -2.53 15.58 10.72
N GLY A 114 -2.10 14.60 9.93
CA GLY A 114 -2.91 13.47 9.51
C GLY A 114 -2.32 12.16 10.00
N ALA A 115 -3.00 11.07 9.69
CA ALA A 115 -2.48 9.75 9.94
C ALA A 115 -2.92 8.75 8.86
N ILE A 116 -2.03 7.81 8.56
CA ILE A 116 -2.33 6.61 7.81
C ILE A 116 -2.77 5.55 8.82
N PHE A 117 -3.87 4.89 8.53
CA PHE A 117 -4.42 3.83 9.37
C PHE A 117 -4.20 2.48 8.68
N ILE A 118 -3.37 1.62 9.27
CA ILE A 118 -3.07 0.28 8.75
C ILE A 118 -3.48 -0.75 9.80
N PHE A 119 -4.43 -1.63 9.46
CA PHE A 119 -5.05 -2.52 10.44
C PHE A 119 -5.02 -3.98 10.00
N ASN A 120 -4.57 -4.87 10.88
CA ASN A 120 -4.65 -6.31 10.70
C ASN A 120 -5.94 -6.84 11.34
N PRO A 121 -6.93 -7.30 10.56
CA PRO A 121 -8.23 -7.72 11.07
C PRO A 121 -8.17 -9.03 11.87
N ARG A 122 -7.12 -9.85 11.68
CA ARG A 122 -6.96 -11.12 12.39
C ARG A 122 -6.36 -10.94 13.78
N THR A 123 -5.29 -10.14 13.89
CA THR A 123 -4.59 -9.94 15.16
C THR A 123 -5.11 -8.74 15.94
N GLY A 124 -5.85 -7.84 15.31
CA GLY A 124 -6.26 -6.56 15.87
C GLY A 124 -5.10 -5.55 15.97
N GLN A 125 -3.95 -5.85 15.38
CA GLN A 125 -2.81 -4.94 15.38
C GLN A 125 -3.08 -3.73 14.48
N LEU A 126 -2.88 -2.54 15.03
CA LEU A 126 -3.00 -1.27 14.33
C LEU A 126 -1.62 -0.61 14.25
N PHE A 127 -1.21 -0.28 13.03
CA PHE A 127 -0.10 0.63 12.77
C PHE A 127 -0.68 1.99 12.38
N LEU A 128 -0.46 2.98 13.25
CA LEU A 128 -0.89 4.35 13.06
C LEU A 128 0.34 5.21 12.73
N LYS A 129 0.49 5.57 11.46
CA LYS A 129 1.59 6.44 11.01
C LYS A 129 1.12 7.89 10.98
N ILE A 130 1.69 8.72 11.84
CA ILE A 130 1.43 10.15 11.86
C ILE A 130 2.17 10.83 10.69
N ILE A 131 1.43 11.63 9.93
CA ILE A 131 1.96 12.48 8.86
C ILE A 131 1.91 13.92 9.33
N HIS A 132 3.09 14.46 9.67
CA HIS A 132 3.24 15.82 10.13
C HIS A 132 3.04 16.85 9.00
N THR A 133 2.57 18.04 9.35
CA THR A 133 2.32 19.14 8.38
C THR A 133 3.52 19.54 7.53
N SER A 134 4.74 19.30 8.01
CA SER A 134 5.98 19.60 7.27
C SER A 134 6.06 18.87 5.92
N VAL A 135 5.42 17.71 5.78
CA VAL A 135 5.38 16.94 4.52
C VAL A 135 4.67 17.72 3.40
N TRP A 136 3.75 18.62 3.76
CA TRP A 136 2.97 19.41 2.81
C TRP A 136 3.63 20.74 2.44
N ALA A 137 4.71 21.13 3.13
CA ALA A 137 5.36 22.41 2.94
C ALA A 137 5.95 22.53 1.52
N GLY A 138 5.62 23.63 0.82
CA GLY A 138 6.11 23.90 -0.53
C GLY A 138 5.50 23.02 -1.65
N GLN A 139 4.56 22.13 -1.31
CA GLN A 139 3.98 21.19 -2.27
C GLN A 139 2.66 21.70 -2.87
N LYS A 140 2.37 21.26 -4.09
CA LYS A 140 1.09 21.52 -4.78
C LYS A 140 0.35 20.20 -5.02
N ARG A 141 -0.96 20.28 -5.29
CA ARG A 141 -1.83 19.10 -5.54
C ARG A 141 -1.80 18.09 -4.39
N LEU A 142 -1.92 18.60 -3.16
CA LEU A 142 -1.76 17.86 -1.91
C LEU A 142 -2.68 16.63 -1.79
N GLY A 143 -3.88 16.67 -2.36
CA GLY A 143 -4.78 15.50 -2.38
C GLY A 143 -4.26 14.31 -3.20
N GLN A 144 -3.50 14.57 -4.27
CA GLN A 144 -2.82 13.50 -5.01
C GLN A 144 -1.56 13.06 -4.26
N LEU A 145 -0.76 14.02 -3.77
CA LEU A 145 0.44 13.74 -3.00
C LEU A 145 0.16 12.86 -1.77
N ALA A 146 -0.95 13.08 -1.08
CA ALA A 146 -1.36 12.29 0.08
C ALA A 146 -1.46 10.78 -0.22
N LYS A 147 -1.99 10.42 -1.40
CA LYS A 147 -2.13 9.01 -1.82
C LYS A 147 -0.78 8.37 -2.10
N TRP A 148 0.09 9.09 -2.83
CA TRP A 148 1.45 8.63 -3.12
C TRP A 148 2.28 8.50 -1.84
N LYS A 149 2.20 9.50 -0.95
CA LYS A 149 2.89 9.45 0.34
C LYS A 149 2.38 8.31 1.21
N THR A 150 1.08 8.02 1.17
CA THR A 150 0.52 6.85 1.86
C THR A 150 1.10 5.55 1.33
N ALA A 151 1.13 5.37 0.01
CA ALA A 151 1.70 4.17 -0.60
C ALA A 151 3.20 4.01 -0.31
N GLU A 152 3.95 5.11 -0.31
CA GLU A 152 5.37 5.14 0.06
C GLU A 152 5.59 4.66 1.50
N GLU A 153 4.84 5.21 2.47
CA GLU A 153 4.96 4.83 3.89
C GLU A 153 4.49 3.39 4.15
N VAL A 154 3.45 2.91 3.45
CA VAL A 154 3.02 1.50 3.51
C VAL A 154 4.12 0.58 2.99
N ALA A 155 4.73 0.91 1.84
CA ALA A 155 5.84 0.12 1.30
C ALA A 155 7.07 0.15 2.21
N ALA A 156 7.38 1.30 2.83
CA ALA A 156 8.46 1.42 3.81
C ALA A 156 8.20 0.54 5.05
N LEU A 157 6.96 0.51 5.56
CA LEU A 157 6.58 -0.35 6.66
C LEU A 157 6.76 -1.83 6.30
N ILE A 158 6.29 -2.27 5.12
CA ILE A 158 6.47 -3.66 4.67
C ILE A 158 7.96 -4.02 4.57
N ARG A 159 8.81 -3.11 4.06
CA ARG A 159 10.28 -3.30 4.02
C ARG A 159 10.91 -3.44 5.42
N SER A 160 10.35 -2.78 6.44
CA SER A 160 10.88 -2.85 7.80
C SER A 160 10.54 -4.14 8.54
N LEU A 161 9.56 -4.92 8.05
CA LEU A 161 9.13 -6.15 8.69
C LEU A 161 9.88 -7.38 8.14
N PRO A 162 10.11 -8.41 8.99
CA PRO A 162 10.56 -9.73 8.53
C PRO A 162 9.60 -10.32 7.50
N VAL A 163 10.13 -11.16 6.60
CA VAL A 163 9.36 -11.74 5.47
C VAL A 163 8.15 -12.57 5.96
N GLU A 164 8.25 -13.13 7.16
CA GLU A 164 7.20 -13.90 7.83
C GLU A 164 6.01 -13.05 8.27
N GLU A 165 6.25 -11.77 8.59
CA GLU A 165 5.23 -10.83 9.05
C GLU A 165 4.66 -9.95 7.92
N GLN A 166 5.24 -10.03 6.72
CA GLN A 166 4.77 -9.27 5.57
C GLN A 166 3.36 -9.72 5.16
N PRO A 167 2.46 -8.75 4.84
CA PRO A 167 1.12 -9.08 4.40
C PRO A 167 1.16 -9.85 3.08
N LYS A 168 0.28 -10.84 2.93
CA LYS A 168 0.00 -11.49 1.63
C LYS A 168 -1.04 -10.72 0.84
N GLN A 169 -1.86 -9.92 1.52
CA GLN A 169 -2.89 -9.11 0.90
C GLN A 169 -3.00 -7.74 1.57
N VAL A 170 -3.12 -6.71 0.75
CA VAL A 170 -3.40 -5.33 1.17
C VAL A 170 -4.75 -4.92 0.60
N VAL A 171 -5.70 -4.65 1.48
CA VAL A 171 -7.05 -4.19 1.13
C VAL A 171 -7.16 -2.69 1.36
N VAL A 172 -7.52 -1.94 0.31
CA VAL A 172 -7.71 -0.49 0.41
C VAL A 172 -9.18 -0.11 0.54
N THR A 173 -9.46 0.86 1.40
CA THR A 173 -10.83 1.40 1.57
C THR A 173 -11.24 2.30 0.42
N ARG A 174 -10.29 3.01 -0.20
CA ARG A 174 -10.56 3.97 -1.29
C ARG A 174 -9.88 3.53 -2.57
N LYS A 175 -10.64 3.43 -3.67
CA LYS A 175 -10.14 3.01 -5.00
C LYS A 175 -8.95 3.84 -5.50
N GLY A 176 -8.85 5.11 -5.09
CA GLY A 176 -7.74 5.99 -5.45
C GLY A 176 -6.37 5.54 -4.93
N MET A 177 -6.31 4.58 -4.01
CA MET A 177 -5.07 4.02 -3.45
C MET A 177 -4.54 2.80 -4.22
N LEU A 178 -5.33 2.20 -5.12
CA LEU A 178 -4.90 1.05 -5.90
C LEU A 178 -3.68 1.38 -6.77
N ASP A 179 -3.81 2.40 -7.64
CA ASP A 179 -2.74 2.77 -8.58
C ASP A 179 -1.42 3.14 -7.86
N PRO A 180 -1.39 3.96 -6.77
CA PRO A 180 -0.15 4.26 -6.06
C PRO A 180 0.48 3.03 -5.38
N LEU A 181 -0.31 2.13 -4.79
CA LEU A 181 0.23 0.93 -4.14
C LEU A 181 0.79 -0.05 -5.15
N GLU A 182 0.14 -0.24 -6.29
CA GLU A 182 0.67 -1.10 -7.37
C GLU A 182 2.06 -0.66 -7.82
N VAL A 183 2.32 0.66 -7.84
CA VAL A 183 3.62 1.21 -8.22
C VAL A 183 4.65 1.05 -7.10
N HIS A 184 4.28 1.33 -5.85
CA HIS A 184 5.23 1.27 -4.73
C HIS A 184 5.53 -0.16 -4.23
N LEU A 185 4.66 -1.12 -4.54
CA LEU A 185 4.80 -2.54 -4.16
C LEU A 185 5.32 -3.42 -5.30
N LEU A 186 5.90 -2.84 -6.36
CA LEU A 186 6.55 -3.61 -7.45
C LEU A 186 7.69 -4.52 -6.94
N ASP A 187 8.35 -4.12 -5.85
CA ASP A 187 9.38 -4.93 -5.18
C ASP A 187 8.80 -6.16 -4.45
N PHE A 188 7.47 -6.20 -4.26
CA PHE A 188 6.75 -7.21 -3.49
C PHE A 188 5.71 -7.94 -4.36
N PRO A 189 6.14 -8.74 -5.35
CA PRO A 189 5.25 -9.36 -6.34
C PRO A 189 4.27 -10.39 -5.75
N ASN A 190 4.48 -10.82 -4.50
CA ASN A 190 3.65 -11.80 -3.81
C ASN A 190 2.52 -11.16 -2.99
N ILE A 191 2.40 -9.84 -2.99
CA ILE A 191 1.38 -9.11 -2.23
C ILE A 191 0.24 -8.76 -3.18
N THR A 192 -0.95 -9.30 -2.90
CA THR A 192 -2.16 -8.98 -3.65
C THR A 192 -2.76 -7.66 -3.16
N ILE A 193 -3.08 -6.74 -4.07
CA ILE A 193 -3.72 -5.47 -3.74
C ILE A 193 -5.19 -5.55 -4.15
N LYS A 194 -6.11 -5.40 -3.19
CA LYS A 194 -7.56 -5.53 -3.42
C LYS A 194 -8.31 -4.27 -2.98
N GLY A 195 -9.33 -3.87 -3.73
CA GLY A 195 -10.27 -2.81 -3.32
C GLY A 195 -11.37 -3.35 -2.39
N SER A 196 -11.91 -2.51 -1.52
CA SER A 196 -13.10 -2.81 -0.72
C SER A 196 -14.34 -2.10 -1.27
N GLU A 197 -15.45 -2.84 -1.41
CA GLU A 197 -16.80 -2.27 -1.60
C GLU A 197 -17.48 -1.97 -0.26
N LEU A 198 -16.99 -2.60 0.81
CA LEU A 198 -17.47 -2.35 2.17
C LEU A 198 -16.98 -0.98 2.63
N GLN A 199 -17.92 -0.14 3.07
CA GLN A 199 -17.62 1.14 3.71
C GLN A 199 -17.26 0.90 5.18
N LEU A 200 -15.99 0.59 5.41
CA LEU A 200 -15.47 0.37 6.76
C LEU A 200 -15.24 1.73 7.46
N PRO A 201 -15.78 1.94 8.68
CA PRO A 201 -15.75 3.24 9.34
C PRO A 201 -14.41 3.54 10.04
N PHE A 202 -13.26 3.18 9.45
CA PHE A 202 -11.94 3.44 10.05
C PHE A 202 -11.65 4.91 10.29
N GLN A 203 -12.27 5.81 9.51
CA GLN A 203 -12.20 7.25 9.74
C GLN A 203 -12.67 7.67 11.14
N ALA A 204 -13.58 6.91 11.75
CA ALA A 204 -14.11 7.20 13.08
C ALA A 204 -13.06 6.94 14.19
N ALA A 205 -12.01 6.15 13.91
CA ALA A 205 -10.95 5.90 14.88
C ALA A 205 -10.28 7.20 15.35
N LEU A 206 -10.09 8.18 14.47
CA LEU A 206 -9.50 9.47 14.86
C LEU A 206 -10.42 10.33 15.75
N LYS A 207 -11.71 9.99 15.88
CA LYS A 207 -12.61 10.67 16.83
C LYS A 207 -12.39 10.19 18.26
N ILE A 208 -11.65 9.10 18.47
CA ILE A 208 -11.23 8.66 19.80
C ILE A 208 -10.22 9.69 20.31
N GLU A 209 -10.51 10.31 21.45
CA GLU A 209 -9.70 11.40 22.03
C GLU A 209 -8.22 11.06 22.11
N LYS A 210 -7.88 9.84 22.56
CA LYS A 210 -6.50 9.36 22.66
C LYS A 210 -5.75 9.42 21.31
N PHE A 211 -6.39 9.03 20.21
CA PHE A 211 -5.77 9.09 18.88
C PHE A 211 -5.78 10.51 18.32
N GLY A 212 -6.87 11.25 18.51
CA GLY A 212 -6.96 12.66 18.10
C GLY A 212 -5.86 13.51 18.71
N ASP A 213 -5.70 13.44 20.03
CA ASP A 213 -4.68 14.18 20.79
C ASP A 213 -3.26 13.81 20.38
N MET A 214 -2.99 12.52 20.21
CA MET A 214 -1.68 12.02 19.81
C MET A 214 -1.28 12.58 18.43
N ILE A 215 -2.20 12.57 17.46
CA ILE A 215 -1.95 13.07 16.11
C ILE A 215 -1.79 14.60 16.12
N LEU A 216 -2.61 15.32 16.88
CA LEU A 216 -2.57 16.79 16.94
C LEU A 216 -1.32 17.33 17.65
N LYS A 217 -0.85 16.65 18.70
CA LYS A 217 0.31 17.08 19.50
C LYS A 217 1.66 16.68 18.90
N ALA A 218 1.68 15.78 17.93
CA ALA A 218 2.93 15.32 17.31
C ALA A 218 3.67 16.44 16.57
N THR A 219 4.96 16.58 16.84
CA THR A 219 5.86 17.57 16.22
C THR A 219 6.66 17.01 15.04
N GLU A 220 6.63 15.69 14.85
CA GLU A 220 7.36 14.99 13.79
C GLU A 220 6.58 13.73 13.32
N PRO A 221 6.90 13.16 12.14
CA PRO A 221 6.29 11.92 11.68
C PRO A 221 6.72 10.70 12.50
N GLN A 222 5.77 10.02 13.15
CA GLN A 222 6.04 8.87 14.03
C GLN A 222 5.12 7.69 13.72
N MET A 223 5.60 6.47 13.96
CA MET A 223 4.81 5.24 13.85
C MET A 223 4.42 4.77 15.25
N HIS A 224 3.12 4.57 15.48
CA HIS A 224 2.61 3.97 16.71
C HIS A 224 1.99 2.62 16.40
N ILE A 225 2.32 1.62 17.22
CA ILE A 225 1.76 0.28 17.15
C ILE A 225 0.79 0.13 18.33
N VAL A 226 -0.46 -0.22 18.03
CA VAL A 226 -1.47 -0.51 19.04
C VAL A 226 -1.85 -1.98 18.89
N LEU A 227 -1.60 -2.75 19.95
CA LEU A 227 -2.05 -4.13 20.08
C LEU A 227 -3.20 -4.15 21.07
N HIS A 228 -4.31 -4.78 20.72
CA HIS A 228 -5.41 -4.97 21.66
C HIS A 228 -5.52 -6.44 22.06
N GLY A 229 -5.46 -6.71 23.37
CA GLY A 229 -5.57 -8.05 23.95
C GLY A 229 -6.99 -8.65 23.97
N PHE A 230 -7.88 -8.30 23.02
CA PHE A 230 -9.24 -8.87 22.99
C PHE A 230 -9.25 -10.37 22.66
N LEU A 231 -8.20 -10.87 22.01
CA LEU A 231 -8.09 -12.29 21.64
C LEU A 231 -7.71 -13.19 22.82
N SER A 232 -7.17 -12.62 23.91
CA SER A 232 -7.04 -13.37 25.17
C SER A 232 -8.37 -13.30 25.91
N SER A 233 -9.22 -14.31 25.73
CA SER A 233 -10.24 -14.61 26.72
C SER A 233 -9.50 -15.06 27.98
N HIS A 234 -9.21 -14.13 28.89
CA HIS A 234 -9.07 -14.54 30.29
C HIS A 234 -10.44 -15.11 30.68
N SER A 235 -10.49 -16.44 30.76
CA SER A 235 -11.44 -17.12 31.62
C SER A 235 -11.07 -16.78 33.06
N ASP A 236 -11.30 -15.53 33.46
CA ASP A 236 -11.25 -15.16 34.86
C ASP A 236 -12.46 -15.87 35.52
N PRO A 237 -12.26 -16.77 36.49
CA PRO A 237 -13.36 -17.29 37.27
C PRO A 237 -14.07 -16.10 37.95
N PRO A 238 -15.41 -16.13 38.08
CA PRO A 238 -16.15 -15.00 38.61
C PRO A 238 -15.75 -14.77 40.08
N GLY A 239 -15.02 -13.67 40.37
CA GLY A 239 -14.76 -13.27 41.75
C GLY A 239 -13.52 -12.44 42.06
N THR A 240 -12.56 -12.23 41.15
CA THR A 240 -11.34 -11.47 41.48
C THR A 240 -11.46 -9.98 41.10
N PRO A 241 -11.29 -9.05 42.06
CA PRO A 241 -11.30 -7.62 41.76
C PRO A 241 -10.07 -7.23 40.95
N ARG A 242 -10.29 -6.54 39.82
CA ARG A 242 -9.21 -5.95 39.03
C ARG A 242 -8.57 -4.80 39.82
N GLN A 243 -7.33 -4.97 40.26
CA GLN A 243 -6.50 -3.85 40.70
C GLN A 243 -5.97 -3.14 39.45
N HIS A 244 -6.30 -1.85 39.32
CA HIS A 244 -5.72 -0.97 38.32
C HIS A 244 -4.28 -0.63 38.71
N GLY A 245 -3.35 -0.87 37.79
CA GLY A 245 -2.00 -0.33 37.75
C GLY A 245 -1.72 0.24 36.37
#